data_AF-A0A940J1D6-F1
#
_entry.id   AF-A0A940J1D6-F1
#
_cell.length_a   1.000
_cell.length_b   1.000
_cell.length_c   1.000
_cell.angle_alpha   90.00
_cell.angle_beta   90.00
_cell.angle_gamma   90.00
#
_symmetry.space_group_name_H-M   'P 1'
#
loop_
_entity.id
_entity.type
_entity.pdbx_description
1 polymer ?
#
loop_
_entity_poly.entity_id
_entity_poly.type
_entity_poly.pdbx_seq_one_letter_code
_entity_poly.pdbx_strand_id
1 'polypeptide(L)'
;MFALARSSTDQHTRITMKVHLLLNDEVIAATLADNDTAREFIAMLPMTITMHDMFGREKFGPLPKAISGRGTSTQRYEIGDMVCWSPGPDLTIFHGHDGQAISGAVQVLGRLDAGVEAFRAPGPIEVRIEVADTKLRDDRGPPRAIQVCGRDSRTTARLTAPRSPTPPSICRPRSATGATGRCPGAWWG
;
A
#
# COMPACT_ATOMS: atom_id res chain seq x y z
N MET A 1 13.00 -24.29 -45.59
CA MET A 1 12.46 -22.95 -45.34
C MET A 1 11.76 -23.00 -43.98
N PHE A 2 12.49 -22.74 -42.89
CA PHE A 2 11.93 -22.68 -41.54
C PHE A 2 12.51 -21.42 -40.87
N ALA A 3 11.66 -20.42 -40.65
CA ALA A 3 11.98 -19.26 -39.83
C ALA A 3 11.00 -19.25 -38.65
N LEU A 4 11.59 -19.28 -37.47
CA LEU A 4 10.98 -19.46 -36.16
C LEU A 4 9.89 -18.42 -35.89
N ALA A 5 8.69 -18.89 -35.56
CA ALA A 5 7.69 -18.06 -34.91
C ALA A 5 8.29 -17.55 -33.59
N ARG A 6 8.49 -16.24 -33.48
CA ARG A 6 8.80 -15.59 -32.21
C ARG A 6 7.56 -15.73 -31.35
N SER A 7 7.56 -16.68 -30.42
CA SER A 7 6.59 -16.72 -29.33
C SER A 7 6.77 -15.44 -28.54
N SER A 8 5.92 -14.46 -28.81
CA SER A 8 5.68 -13.33 -27.94
C SER A 8 5.12 -13.94 -26.66
N THR A 9 6.01 -14.15 -25.68
CA THR A 9 5.59 -14.41 -24.31
C THR A 9 4.89 -13.14 -23.88
N ASP A 10 3.57 -13.11 -24.10
CA ASP A 10 2.66 -12.22 -23.39
C ASP A 10 2.85 -12.55 -21.92
N GLN A 11 3.84 -11.90 -21.30
CA GLN A 11 3.81 -11.68 -19.88
C GLN A 11 2.62 -10.76 -19.67
N HIS A 12 1.43 -11.36 -19.69
CA HIS A 12 0.29 -10.84 -18.99
C HIS A 12 0.74 -10.80 -17.54
N THR A 13 1.40 -9.70 -17.18
CA THR A 13 1.64 -9.29 -15.80
C THR A 13 0.25 -9.35 -15.20
N ARG A 14 -0.11 -10.46 -14.56
CA ARG A 14 -1.29 -10.52 -13.72
C ARG A 14 -1.02 -9.43 -12.71
N ILE A 15 -1.70 -8.30 -12.86
CA ILE A 15 -1.52 -7.17 -11.96
C ILE A 15 -2.16 -7.64 -10.67
N THR A 16 -1.38 -8.32 -9.85
CA THR A 16 -1.79 -8.79 -8.53
C THR A 16 -1.94 -7.55 -7.68
N MET A 17 -3.19 -7.15 -7.46
CA MET A 17 -3.51 -5.99 -6.66
C MET A 17 -3.24 -6.33 -5.19
N LYS A 18 -2.36 -5.56 -4.57
CA LYS A 18 -2.04 -5.71 -3.15
C LYS A 18 -2.63 -4.56 -2.36
N VAL A 19 -3.05 -4.87 -1.14
CA VAL A 19 -3.56 -3.89 -0.17
C VAL A 19 -2.86 -4.10 1.16
N HIS A 20 -2.77 -3.03 1.93
CA HIS A 20 -2.30 -3.05 3.30
C HIS A 20 -3.46 -2.82 4.25
N LEU A 21 -3.56 -3.66 5.26
CA LEU A 21 -4.48 -3.53 6.38
C LEU A 21 -3.64 -3.09 7.58
N LEU A 22 -3.86 -1.86 8.03
CA LEU A 22 -3.20 -1.25 9.16
C LEU A 22 -4.09 -1.48 10.37
N LEU A 23 -3.55 -2.23 11.32
CA LEU A 23 -4.21 -2.55 12.58
C LEU A 23 -3.24 -2.17 13.70
N ASN A 24 -3.61 -1.18 14.50
CA ASN A 24 -2.71 -0.55 15.46
C ASN A 24 -1.41 -0.07 14.77
N ASP A 25 -0.26 -0.58 15.18
CA ASP A 25 1.06 -0.29 14.59
C ASP A 25 1.54 -1.39 13.61
N GLU A 26 0.69 -2.36 13.27
CA GLU A 26 1.02 -3.48 12.39
C GLU A 26 0.46 -3.26 10.98
N VAL A 27 1.29 -3.57 9.96
CA VAL A 27 0.89 -3.55 8.55
C VAL A 27 0.78 -4.98 8.04
N ILE A 28 -0.43 -5.37 7.70
CA ILE A 28 -0.76 -6.70 7.21
C ILE A 28 -0.98 -6.61 5.70
N ALA A 29 -0.12 -7.29 4.93
CA ALA A 29 -0.27 -7.35 3.49
C ALA A 29 -1.34 -8.36 3.08
N ALA A 30 -2.15 -8.00 2.10
CA ALA A 30 -3.12 -8.89 1.49
C ALA A 30 -3.08 -8.79 -0.03
N THR A 31 -3.36 -9.93 -0.67
CA THR A 31 -3.45 -10.07 -2.11
C THR A 31 -4.92 -10.18 -2.51
N LEU A 32 -5.39 -9.25 -3.34
CA LEU A 32 -6.73 -9.27 -3.88
C LEU A 32 -6.85 -10.22 -5.09
N ALA A 33 -8.04 -10.81 -5.23
CA ALA A 33 -8.39 -11.63 -6.38
C ALA A 33 -8.62 -10.75 -7.62
N ASP A 34 -8.38 -11.29 -8.82
CA ASP A 34 -8.70 -10.60 -10.08
C ASP A 34 -10.17 -10.86 -10.46
N ASN A 35 -11.07 -10.15 -9.78
CA ASN A 35 -12.51 -10.19 -10.05
C ASN A 35 -13.16 -8.81 -9.89
N ASP A 36 -14.39 -8.66 -10.40
CA ASP A 36 -15.09 -7.37 -10.39
C ASP A 36 -15.42 -6.89 -8.96
N THR A 37 -15.73 -7.81 -8.05
CA THR A 37 -15.95 -7.53 -6.61
C THR A 37 -14.72 -6.87 -5.97
N ALA A 38 -13.51 -7.38 -6.23
CA ALA A 38 -12.26 -6.84 -5.73
C ALA A 38 -11.92 -5.47 -6.35
N ARG A 39 -12.27 -5.24 -7.62
CA ARG A 39 -12.12 -3.92 -8.27
C ARG A 39 -13.04 -2.87 -7.65
N GLU A 40 -14.29 -3.24 -7.36
CA GLU A 40 -15.22 -2.37 -6.64
C GLU A 40 -14.72 -2.06 -5.22
N PHE A 41 -14.12 -3.05 -4.53
CA PHE A 41 -13.49 -2.85 -3.23
C PHE A 41 -12.32 -1.87 -3.26
N ILE A 42 -11.42 -1.99 -4.24
CA ILE A 42 -10.27 -1.08 -4.41
C ILE A 42 -10.74 0.37 -4.64
N ALA A 43 -11.83 0.57 -5.39
CA ALA A 43 -12.37 1.90 -5.68
C ALA A 43 -12.89 2.64 -4.43
N MET A 44 -13.04 1.96 -3.28
CA MET A 44 -13.42 2.56 -2.00
C MET A 44 -12.22 2.91 -1.10
N LEU A 45 -10.99 2.52 -1.48
CA LEU A 45 -9.80 2.76 -0.67
C LEU A 45 -9.26 4.18 -0.86
N PRO A 46 -8.64 4.79 0.18
CA PRO A 46 -8.46 4.25 1.53
C PRO A 46 -9.72 4.38 2.41
N MET A 47 -9.94 3.42 3.31
CA MET A 47 -11.05 3.47 4.27
C MET A 47 -10.66 2.88 5.62
N THR A 48 -11.36 3.30 6.68
CA THR A 48 -11.22 2.75 8.02
C THR A 48 -12.51 2.08 8.43
N ILE A 49 -12.43 0.83 8.90
CA ILE A 49 -13.57 -0.01 9.27
C ILE A 49 -13.34 -0.53 10.69
N THR A 50 -14.34 -0.36 11.54
CA THR A 50 -14.40 -1.06 12.82
C THR A 50 -14.96 -2.46 12.59
N MET A 51 -14.17 -3.49 12.92
CA MET A 51 -14.55 -4.89 12.77
C MET A 51 -14.89 -5.52 14.11
N HIS A 52 -15.97 -6.28 14.15
CA HIS A 52 -16.49 -6.97 15.32
C HIS A 52 -16.28 -8.48 15.20
N ASP A 53 -16.14 -9.14 16.35
CA ASP A 53 -16.05 -10.60 16.41
C ASP A 53 -17.41 -11.25 16.12
N MET A 54 -17.38 -12.30 15.29
CA MET A 54 -18.51 -13.19 15.12
C MET A 54 -18.05 -14.64 15.22
N PHE A 55 -18.73 -15.39 16.09
CA PHE A 55 -18.51 -16.83 16.32
C PHE A 55 -17.07 -17.23 16.67
N GLY A 56 -16.18 -16.29 17.07
CA GLY A 56 -14.77 -16.57 17.36
C GLY A 56 -13.95 -17.05 16.17
N ARG A 57 -14.47 -16.91 14.94
CA ARG A 57 -13.81 -17.37 13.70
C ARG A 57 -13.62 -16.27 12.66
N GLU A 58 -14.43 -15.21 12.74
CA GLU A 58 -14.42 -14.13 11.75
C GLU A 58 -14.54 -12.77 12.42
N LYS A 59 -13.84 -11.79 11.83
CA LYS A 59 -14.07 -10.37 12.09
C LYS A 59 -14.86 -9.80 10.93
N PHE A 60 -15.90 -9.01 11.20
CA PHE A 60 -16.69 -8.37 10.17
C PHE A 60 -16.95 -6.90 10.46
N GLY A 61 -17.05 -6.06 9.43
CA GLY A 61 -17.38 -4.65 9.57
C GLY A 61 -18.04 -4.08 8.33
N PRO A 62 -18.83 -2.99 8.48
CA PRO A 62 -19.60 -2.43 7.40
C PRO A 62 -18.71 -1.70 6.38
N LEU A 63 -18.93 -1.95 5.10
CA LEU A 63 -18.38 -1.17 4.00
C LEU A 63 -19.20 0.11 3.80
N PRO A 64 -18.58 1.21 3.35
CA PRO A 64 -19.26 2.47 3.09
C PRO A 64 -20.29 2.37 1.95
N LYS A 65 -20.17 1.35 1.10
CA LYS A 65 -21.08 1.07 -0.02
C LYS A 65 -21.19 -0.44 -0.20
N ALA A 66 -22.41 -0.89 -0.51
CA ALA A 66 -22.64 -2.28 -0.91
C ALA A 66 -21.88 -2.60 -2.19
N ILE A 67 -21.11 -3.70 -2.16
CA ILE A 67 -20.52 -4.26 -3.37
C ILE A 67 -21.63 -4.97 -4.14
N SER A 68 -21.62 -4.83 -5.47
CA SER A 68 -22.75 -5.20 -6.32
C SER A 68 -23.14 -6.68 -6.30
N GLY A 69 -22.37 -7.55 -5.65
CA GLY A 69 -22.62 -8.98 -5.64
C GLY A 69 -22.43 -9.62 -7.03
N ARG A 70 -21.82 -8.93 -7.99
CA ARG A 70 -21.54 -9.46 -9.33
C ARG A 70 -20.22 -10.21 -9.31
N GLY A 71 -20.28 -11.51 -9.09
CA GLY A 71 -19.09 -12.36 -9.04
C GLY A 71 -19.40 -13.79 -8.63
N THR A 72 -18.38 -14.64 -8.67
CA THR A 72 -18.46 -16.01 -8.17
C THR A 72 -18.65 -15.99 -6.67
N SER A 73 -19.75 -16.56 -6.20
CA SER A 73 -19.96 -16.79 -4.78
C SER A 73 -19.56 -18.22 -4.40
N THR A 74 -19.11 -18.38 -3.16
CA THR A 74 -18.69 -19.66 -2.59
C THR A 74 -19.31 -19.84 -1.21
N GLN A 75 -19.41 -21.11 -0.78
CA GLN A 75 -19.79 -21.50 0.59
C GLN A 75 -18.59 -22.07 1.36
N ARG A 76 -17.38 -21.90 0.81
CA ARG A 76 -16.13 -22.33 1.43
C ARG A 76 -15.27 -21.11 1.71
N TYR A 77 -14.58 -21.16 2.84
CA TYR A 77 -13.60 -20.16 3.25
C TYR A 77 -12.38 -20.87 3.81
N GLU A 78 -11.23 -20.23 3.70
CA GLU A 78 -9.98 -20.61 4.34
C GLU A 78 -9.57 -19.54 5.36
N ILE A 79 -8.73 -19.91 6.34
CA ILE A 79 -8.14 -18.93 7.25
C ILE A 79 -7.31 -17.92 6.45
N GLY A 80 -7.56 -16.63 6.71
CA GLY A 80 -6.95 -15.50 6.00
C GLY A 80 -7.76 -15.00 4.81
N ASP A 81 -8.86 -15.66 4.44
CA ASP A 81 -9.71 -15.17 3.36
C ASP A 81 -10.42 -13.87 3.76
N MET A 82 -10.41 -12.94 2.82
CA MET A 82 -11.15 -11.69 2.86
C MET A 82 -12.36 -11.82 1.94
N VAL A 83 -13.56 -11.67 2.47
CA VAL A 83 -14.80 -11.88 1.73
C VAL A 83 -15.81 -10.77 1.95
N CYS A 84 -16.78 -10.67 1.05
CA CYS A 84 -17.98 -9.86 1.20
C CYS A 84 -19.22 -10.77 1.20
N TRP A 85 -20.11 -10.61 2.18
CA TRP A 85 -21.38 -11.34 2.21
C TRP A 85 -22.36 -10.73 1.19
N SER A 86 -22.87 -11.49 0.22
CA SER A 86 -23.91 -10.97 -0.68
C SER A 86 -25.31 -11.21 -0.10
N PRO A 87 -26.26 -10.25 -0.13
CA PRO A 87 -26.20 -8.89 -0.70
C PRO A 87 -25.79 -7.80 0.32
N GLY A 88 -25.25 -8.19 1.48
CA GLY A 88 -24.88 -7.28 2.56
C GLY A 88 -23.60 -6.49 2.26
N PRO A 89 -23.43 -5.29 2.84
CA PRO A 89 -22.25 -4.48 2.58
C PRO A 89 -21.09 -4.81 3.51
N ASP A 90 -20.97 -6.02 4.08
CA ASP A 90 -19.99 -6.27 5.14
C ASP A 90 -18.72 -6.95 4.61
N LEU A 91 -17.56 -6.39 4.96
CA LEU A 91 -16.26 -7.02 4.80
C LEU A 91 -16.04 -7.99 5.96
N THR A 92 -15.71 -9.23 5.64
CA THR A 92 -15.42 -10.28 6.62
C THR A 92 -14.02 -10.84 6.38
N ILE A 93 -13.26 -11.03 7.46
CA ILE A 93 -11.96 -11.68 7.46
C ILE A 93 -12.04 -12.90 8.37
N PHE A 94 -11.78 -14.08 7.81
CA PHE A 94 -11.75 -15.32 8.57
C PHE A 94 -10.37 -15.51 9.22
N HIS A 95 -10.33 -15.65 10.55
CA HIS A 95 -9.09 -15.84 11.31
C HIS A 95 -9.02 -17.17 12.08
N GLY A 96 -10.08 -17.97 12.00
CA GLY A 96 -10.17 -19.28 12.63
C GLY A 96 -11.19 -20.18 11.95
N HIS A 97 -11.36 -21.39 12.50
CA HIS A 97 -12.39 -22.34 12.12
C HIS A 97 -13.14 -22.78 13.38
N ASP A 98 -14.46 -22.86 13.27
CA ASP A 98 -15.33 -23.49 14.27
C ASP A 98 -15.78 -24.90 13.85
N GLY A 99 -15.25 -25.40 12.73
CA GLY A 99 -15.63 -26.69 12.14
C GLY A 99 -16.98 -26.66 11.41
N GLN A 100 -17.62 -25.50 11.26
CA GLN A 100 -18.89 -25.35 10.55
C GLN A 100 -18.68 -24.75 9.16
N ALA A 101 -19.44 -25.24 8.19
CA ALA A 101 -19.55 -24.60 6.89
C ALA A 101 -20.36 -23.29 7.02
N ILE A 102 -20.07 -22.32 6.15
CA ILE A 102 -20.92 -21.14 6.04
C ILE A 102 -22.22 -21.49 5.32
N SER A 103 -23.35 -21.05 5.87
CA SER A 103 -24.69 -21.34 5.34
C SER A 103 -25.11 -20.41 4.20
N GLY A 104 -24.42 -19.27 4.04
CA GLY A 104 -24.69 -18.30 2.97
C GLY A 104 -23.58 -18.27 1.92
N ALA A 105 -23.75 -17.38 0.94
CA ALA A 105 -22.85 -17.23 -0.20
C ALA A 105 -21.97 -15.99 -0.02
N VAL A 106 -20.66 -16.19 0.03
CA VAL A 106 -19.67 -15.11 0.16
C VAL A 106 -18.92 -14.91 -1.15
N GLN A 107 -18.47 -13.69 -1.39
CA GLN A 107 -17.64 -13.33 -2.53
C GLN A 107 -16.21 -13.09 -2.07
N VAL A 108 -15.27 -13.81 -2.68
CA VAL A 108 -13.85 -13.68 -2.32
C VAL A 108 -13.32 -12.37 -2.87
N LEU A 109 -12.87 -11.50 -1.97
CA LEU A 109 -12.17 -10.26 -2.31
C LEU A 109 -10.68 -10.51 -2.47
N GLY A 110 -10.12 -11.35 -1.61
CA GLY A 110 -8.70 -11.61 -1.56
C GLY A 110 -8.34 -12.49 -0.38
N ARG A 111 -7.05 -12.52 -0.06
CA ARG A 111 -6.50 -13.26 1.06
C ARG A 111 -5.35 -12.50 1.70
N LEU A 112 -5.27 -12.55 3.02
CA LEU A 112 -4.10 -12.08 3.77
C LEU A 112 -2.87 -12.92 3.40
N ASP A 113 -1.74 -12.26 3.15
CA ASP A 113 -0.49 -12.96 2.85
C ASP A 113 0.15 -13.53 4.14
N ALA A 114 -0.06 -12.86 5.26
CA ALA A 114 0.40 -13.22 6.61
C ALA A 114 -0.40 -12.43 7.66
N GLY A 115 -0.07 -12.58 8.96
CA GLY A 115 -0.59 -11.68 10.01
C GLY A 115 -2.05 -11.90 10.43
N VAL A 116 -2.68 -13.01 10.02
CA VAL A 116 -4.08 -13.33 10.38
C VAL A 116 -4.33 -13.36 11.90
N GLU A 117 -3.30 -13.66 12.67
CA GLU A 117 -3.33 -13.71 14.13
C GLU A 117 -3.72 -12.37 14.77
N ALA A 118 -3.40 -11.24 14.13
CA ALA A 118 -3.76 -9.93 14.63
C ALA A 118 -5.29 -9.72 14.69
N PHE A 119 -6.04 -10.43 13.83
CA PHE A 119 -7.50 -10.44 13.84
C PHE A 119 -8.11 -11.28 14.96
N ARG A 120 -7.32 -12.01 15.76
CA ARG A 120 -7.81 -12.74 16.95
C ARG A 120 -7.92 -11.87 18.20
N ALA A 121 -7.56 -10.58 18.09
CA ALA A 121 -7.65 -9.65 19.21
C ALA A 121 -9.09 -9.61 19.78
N PRO A 122 -9.23 -9.60 21.12
CA PRO A 122 -10.55 -9.54 21.75
C PRO A 122 -11.20 -8.18 21.53
N GLY A 123 -12.52 -8.19 21.37
CA GLY A 123 -13.32 -6.96 21.17
C GLY A 123 -13.29 -6.42 19.75
N PRO A 124 -13.83 -5.19 19.56
CA PRO A 124 -13.79 -4.49 18.29
C PRO A 124 -12.37 -4.03 17.95
N ILE A 125 -11.99 -4.17 16.68
CA ILE A 125 -10.72 -3.69 16.15
C ILE A 125 -10.94 -2.64 15.07
N GLU A 126 -10.10 -1.62 15.02
CA GLU A 126 -10.12 -0.64 13.94
C GLU A 126 -9.07 -1.00 12.90
N VAL A 127 -9.49 -1.14 11.64
CA VAL A 127 -8.63 -1.52 10.53
C VAL A 127 -8.70 -0.45 9.45
N ARG A 128 -7.57 0.16 9.14
CA ARG A 128 -7.44 1.06 8.00
C ARG A 128 -6.90 0.27 6.81
N ILE A 129 -7.59 0.34 5.68
CA ILE A 129 -7.24 -0.40 4.47
C ILE A 129 -6.82 0.61 3.41
N GLU A 130 -5.67 0.36 2.78
CA GLU A 130 -5.12 1.20 1.73
C GLU A 130 -4.47 0.36 0.62
N VAL A 131 -4.39 0.91 -0.58
CA VAL A 131 -3.72 0.25 -1.70
C VAL A 131 -2.23 0.16 -1.37
N ALA A 132 -1.64 -1.03 -1.50
CA ALA A 132 -0.21 -1.15 -1.36
C ALA A 132 0.42 -0.40 -2.53
N ASP A 133 1.24 0.62 -2.25
CA ASP A 133 1.98 1.32 -3.28
C ASP A 133 2.83 0.31 -4.05
N THR A 134 2.35 -0.11 -5.22
CA THR A 134 3.20 -0.66 -6.26
C THR A 134 4.06 0.50 -6.72
N LYS A 135 5.15 0.76 -5.98
CA LYS A 135 6.38 1.09 -6.68
C LYS A 135 6.63 -0.12 -7.56
N LEU A 136 6.09 -0.10 -8.80
CA LEU A 136 6.77 -0.74 -9.90
C LEU A 136 8.22 -0.31 -9.68
N ARG A 137 9.09 -1.28 -9.38
CA ARG A 137 10.51 -1.08 -9.63
C ARG A 137 10.57 -0.83 -11.14
N ASP A 138 10.42 0.44 -11.52
CA ASP A 138 10.73 0.86 -12.86
C ASP A 138 12.24 0.73 -12.92
N ASP A 139 12.69 -0.45 -13.34
CA ASP A 139 14.09 -0.72 -13.64
C ASP A 139 14.58 0.17 -14.80
N ARG A 140 13.69 0.98 -15.41
CA ARG A 140 14.07 2.20 -16.11
C ARG A 140 14.35 3.29 -15.08
N GLY A 141 15.59 3.33 -14.63
CA GLY A 141 16.17 4.53 -14.02
C GLY A 141 15.84 5.79 -14.86
N PRO A 142 15.89 6.98 -14.23
CA PRO A 142 15.44 8.23 -14.85
C PRO A 142 16.01 8.36 -16.26
N PRO A 143 15.22 8.82 -17.26
CA PRO A 143 15.70 8.93 -18.63
C PRO A 143 17.01 9.70 -18.60
N ARG A 144 18.12 9.00 -18.92
CA ARG A 144 19.42 9.64 -19.08
C ARG A 144 19.19 10.70 -20.15
N ALA A 145 19.31 11.96 -19.76
CA ALA A 145 19.30 13.07 -20.68
C ALA A 145 20.30 12.72 -21.80
N ILE A 146 19.80 12.54 -23.02
CA ILE A 146 20.64 12.46 -24.20
C ILE A 146 21.28 13.84 -24.29
N GLN A 147 22.52 13.96 -23.82
CA GLN A 147 23.33 15.14 -24.06
C GLN A 147 23.64 15.14 -25.55
N VAL A 148 22.78 15.80 -26.32
CA VAL A 148 23.12 16.21 -27.68
C VAL A 148 24.27 17.20 -27.52
N CYS A 149 25.48 16.72 -27.72
CA CYS A 149 26.65 17.57 -27.84
C CYS A 149 26.36 18.54 -28.99
N GLY A 150 26.17 19.82 -28.63
CA GLY A 150 26.13 20.91 -29.58
C GLY A 150 27.34 20.83 -30.48
N ARG A 151 27.08 20.88 -31.78
CA ARG A 151 28.08 21.08 -32.81
C ARG A 151 28.50 22.55 -32.75
N ASP A 152 29.66 22.85 -32.20
CA ASP A 152 30.33 24.13 -32.39
C ASP A 152 31.78 23.97 -32.84
N SER A 153 31.96 24.48 -34.05
CA SER A 153 33.17 24.63 -34.82
C SER A 153 34.20 25.50 -34.11
N ARG A 154 35.49 25.13 -34.24
CA ARG A 154 36.69 26.00 -34.30
C ARG A 154 36.67 27.27 -33.43
N THR A 155 37.59 27.37 -32.47
CA THR A 155 38.60 28.48 -32.41
C THR A 155 39.64 28.19 -31.33
N THR A 156 40.91 28.18 -31.74
CA THR A 156 42.11 28.20 -30.90
C THR A 156 42.29 29.56 -30.23
N ALA A 157 42.48 29.60 -28.91
CA ALA A 157 43.10 30.75 -28.25
C ALA A 157 43.78 30.38 -26.92
N ARG A 158 45.09 30.12 -27.04
CA ARG A 158 46.22 30.54 -26.20
C ARG A 158 45.98 30.90 -24.71
N LEU A 159 46.71 30.17 -23.88
CA LEU A 159 47.15 30.43 -22.50
C LEU A 159 47.49 31.90 -22.18
N THR A 160 46.96 32.42 -21.08
CA THR A 160 47.69 33.30 -20.15
C THR A 160 46.98 33.35 -18.78
N ALA A 161 47.66 32.90 -17.71
CA ALA A 161 47.45 33.38 -16.34
C ALA A 161 48.10 34.78 -16.24
N PRO A 162 47.83 35.69 -15.26
CA PRO A 162 47.86 35.36 -13.82
C PRO A 162 47.10 36.30 -12.83
N ARG A 163 47.27 35.99 -11.53
CA ARG A 163 47.24 36.82 -10.30
C ARG A 163 45.90 37.09 -9.58
N SER A 164 45.87 36.61 -8.34
CA SER A 164 45.05 37.04 -7.20
C SER A 164 45.14 38.56 -6.93
N PRO A 165 44.24 39.14 -6.12
CA PRO A 165 44.56 39.27 -4.70
C PRO A 165 43.39 39.21 -3.68
N THR A 166 43.76 38.76 -2.48
CA THR A 166 43.27 39.11 -1.12
C THR A 166 41.86 38.74 -0.62
N PRO A 167 41.73 38.21 0.63
CA PRO A 167 40.48 37.96 1.33
C PRO A 167 40.14 39.05 2.38
N PRO A 168 38.87 39.20 2.79
CA PRO A 168 38.55 39.81 4.08
C PRO A 168 38.01 38.78 5.10
N SER A 169 38.81 38.61 6.16
CA SER A 169 38.48 38.83 7.57
C SER A 169 37.12 38.38 8.17
N ILE A 170 37.28 37.53 9.19
CA ILE A 170 36.58 37.56 10.49
C ILE A 170 35.13 37.07 10.51
N CYS A 171 34.97 35.80 10.88
CA CYS A 171 33.74 35.26 11.47
C CYS A 171 33.92 35.17 12.98
N ARG A 172 33.20 36.02 13.73
CA ARG A 172 33.19 36.06 15.19
C ARG A 172 31.99 35.22 15.68
N PRO A 173 32.14 34.25 16.58
CA PRO A 173 31.01 33.59 17.23
C PRO A 173 30.49 34.47 18.38
N ARG A 174 29.16 34.60 18.52
CA ARG A 174 28.56 35.09 19.76
C ARG A 174 27.67 34.03 20.37
N SER A 175 27.94 33.85 21.65
CA SER A 175 27.55 32.78 22.55
C SER A 175 26.06 32.74 22.91
N ALA A 176 25.72 31.55 23.39
CA ALA A 176 24.56 31.14 24.17
C ALA A 176 24.12 32.09 25.30
N THR A 177 22.81 32.14 25.50
CA THR A 177 22.06 32.34 26.76
C THR A 177 20.59 32.07 26.36
N GLY A 178 19.73 31.31 27.03
CA GLY A 178 19.61 30.76 28.37
C GLY A 178 18.11 30.72 28.70
N ALA A 179 17.70 29.84 29.64
CA ALA A 179 16.38 29.81 30.34
C ALA A 179 15.16 29.27 29.54
N THR A 180 14.66 28.05 29.82
CA THR A 180 13.78 27.58 30.93
C THR A 180 12.35 28.14 30.93
N GLY A 181 11.35 27.25 30.89
CA GLY A 181 9.94 27.55 31.22
C GLY A 181 8.97 26.60 30.48
N ARG A 182 8.73 25.39 30.99
CA ARG A 182 7.60 25.01 31.87
C ARG A 182 6.26 24.94 31.13
N CYS A 183 5.82 23.72 30.82
CA CYS A 183 4.46 23.39 30.39
C CYS A 183 3.54 23.20 31.62
N PRO A 184 2.36 23.83 31.68
CA PRO A 184 1.17 23.28 32.34
C PRO A 184 0.30 22.61 31.26
N GLY A 185 -0.53 21.59 31.50
CA GLY A 185 -1.05 20.97 32.70
C GLY A 185 -2.30 20.21 32.22
N ALA A 186 -2.47 18.98 32.70
CA ALA A 186 -3.62 18.12 32.43
C ALA A 186 -4.94 18.76 32.88
N TRP A 187 -6.00 18.55 32.09
CA TRP A 187 -7.38 18.69 32.53
C TRP A 187 -8.16 17.48 32.05
N TRP A 188 -8.63 16.68 33.02
CA TRP A 188 -9.72 15.74 32.87
C TRP A 188 -11.02 16.49 33.16
N GLY A 189 -12.06 16.22 32.38
CA GLY A 189 -13.43 16.65 32.59
C GLY A 189 -14.34 15.74 31.79
#